data_AF-A0A9P0KBU3-F1
#
_entry.id   AF-A0A9P0KBU3-F1
#
_cell.length_a   1.000
_cell.length_b   1.000
_cell.length_c   1.000
_cell.angle_alpha   90.00
_cell.angle_beta   90.00
_cell.angle_gamma   90.00
#
_symmetry.space_group_name_H-M   'P 1'
#
loop_
_entity.id
_entity.type
_entity.pdbx_description
1 polymer ?
#
loop_
_entity_poly.entity_id
_entity_poly.type
_entity_poly.pdbx_seq_one_letter_code
_entity_poly.pdbx_strand_id
1 'polypeptide(L)'
;MVNGLLLIATQKYDSTSPEELTLEDGDVVELLDTHDPSGAAKYLVKKVSGDKKQGWVPGKVLQTLDDPAISKNGDPGDAVFRRQAVVKELIETEQEFVRDMDSVIQKYFTFPEEPGKVPKVIKDNADLLYGNFKEIAEFHRT
;
A
#
# COMPACT_ATOMS: atom_id res chain seq x y z
N MET A 1 16.68 -3.98 1.24
CA MET A 1 15.96 -3.24 2.28
C MET A 1 14.48 -3.41 2.01
N VAL A 2 13.75 -4.10 2.88
CA VAL A 2 12.30 -4.42 2.78
C VAL A 2 11.53 -3.88 4.00
N ASN A 3 12.09 -2.86 4.65
CA ASN A 3 11.55 -2.31 5.89
C ASN A 3 10.19 -1.65 5.63
N GLY A 4 9.18 -2.03 6.42
CA GLY A 4 7.83 -1.47 6.35
C GLY A 4 6.78 -2.36 5.68
N LEU A 5 7.14 -3.56 5.20
CA LEU A 5 6.16 -4.52 4.71
C LEU A 5 5.32 -5.08 5.87
N LEU A 6 4.00 -5.04 5.74
CA LEU A 6 3.08 -5.63 6.71
C LEU A 6 2.82 -7.10 6.40
N LEU A 7 3.00 -7.94 7.41
CA LEU A 7 2.79 -9.39 7.37
C LEU A 7 1.77 -9.79 8.44
N ILE A 8 1.10 -10.91 8.23
CA ILE A 8 0.18 -11.52 9.21
C ILE A 8 0.69 -12.89 9.64
N ALA A 9 0.64 -13.16 10.94
CA ALA A 9 0.85 -14.49 11.47
C ALA A 9 -0.33 -15.39 11.08
N THR A 10 -0.05 -16.54 10.46
CA THR A 10 -1.08 -17.49 9.99
C THR A 10 -1.18 -18.75 10.85
N GLN A 11 -0.50 -18.70 11.99
CA GLN A 11 -0.49 -19.72 13.03
C GLN A 11 0.18 -19.13 14.27
N LYS A 12 -0.21 -19.65 15.44
CA LYS A 12 0.48 -19.36 16.69
C LYS A 12 1.95 -19.81 16.62
N TYR A 13 2.82 -18.97 17.19
CA TYR A 13 4.23 -19.26 17.38
C TYR A 13 4.66 -18.87 18.79
N ASP A 14 5.09 -19.84 19.59
CA ASP A 14 5.67 -19.61 20.91
C ASP A 14 7.19 -19.42 20.78
N SER A 15 7.73 -18.31 21.30
CA SER A 15 9.15 -18.03 21.24
C SER A 15 9.97 -19.09 21.99
N THR A 16 11.08 -19.49 21.40
CA THR A 16 12.00 -20.49 21.97
C THR A 16 13.25 -19.88 22.57
N SER A 17 13.47 -18.58 22.35
CA SER A 17 14.59 -17.82 22.91
C SER A 17 14.21 -16.36 23.19
N PRO A 18 15.00 -15.62 23.99
CA PRO A 18 14.72 -14.22 24.32
C PRO A 18 14.78 -13.27 23.12
N GLU A 19 15.45 -13.65 22.03
CA GLU A 19 15.56 -12.85 20.81
C GLU A 19 14.37 -13.06 19.86
N GLU A 20 13.50 -14.02 20.18
CA GLU A 20 12.32 -14.36 19.40
C GLU A 20 11.04 -13.72 19.95
N LEU A 21 10.07 -13.55 19.06
CA LEU A 21 8.79 -12.94 19.39
C LEU A 21 7.66 -13.98 19.35
N THR A 22 6.88 -14.10 20.43
CA THR A 22 5.65 -14.90 20.43
C THR A 22 4.55 -14.21 19.64
N LEU A 23 3.93 -14.93 18.71
CA LEU A 23 2.81 -14.47 17.88
C LEU A 23 1.58 -15.34 18.10
N GLU A 24 0.41 -14.72 18.15
CA GLU A 24 -0.87 -15.43 18.05
C GLU A 24 -1.33 -15.43 16.58
N ASP A 25 -2.23 -16.35 16.22
CA ASP A 25 -2.82 -16.37 14.87
C ASP A 25 -3.58 -15.07 14.59
N GLY A 26 -3.32 -14.45 13.45
CA GLY A 26 -3.86 -13.13 13.06
C GLY A 26 -3.07 -11.91 13.54
N ASP A 27 -1.99 -12.08 14.32
CA ASP A 27 -1.13 -10.94 14.70
C ASP A 27 -0.52 -10.26 13.46
N VAL A 28 -0.70 -8.95 13.34
CA VAL A 28 -0.10 -8.14 12.27
C VAL A 28 1.25 -7.59 12.73
N VAL A 29 2.28 -7.81 11.91
CA VAL A 29 3.66 -7.43 12.19
C VAL A 29 4.28 -6.67 11.02
N GLU A 30 5.18 -5.75 11.35
CA GLU A 30 6.02 -5.02 10.39
C GLU A 30 7.34 -5.78 10.21
N LEU A 31 7.73 -6.03 8.97
CA LEU A 31 9.03 -6.61 8.62
C LEU A 31 10.14 -5.57 8.77
N LEU A 32 11.13 -5.88 9.60
CA LEU A 32 12.28 -5.02 9.88
C LEU A 32 13.57 -5.54 9.25
N ASP A 33 13.77 -6.86 9.20
CA ASP A 33 14.94 -7.47 8.58
C ASP A 33 14.65 -8.90 8.10
N THR A 34 15.35 -9.29 7.04
CA THR A 34 15.31 -10.64 6.44
C THR A 34 16.67 -11.35 6.53
N HIS A 35 17.73 -10.64 6.92
CA HIS A 35 19.06 -11.21 7.07
C HIS A 35 19.19 -11.85 8.45
N ASP A 36 18.75 -13.11 8.55
CA ASP A 36 18.94 -13.92 9.75
C ASP A 36 20.41 -14.33 9.91
N PRO A 37 21.14 -13.84 10.94
CA PRO A 37 22.53 -14.23 11.17
C PRO A 37 22.70 -15.71 11.56
N SER A 38 21.62 -16.40 11.94
CA SER A 38 21.63 -17.82 12.29
C SER A 38 21.40 -18.77 11.10
N GLY A 39 20.97 -18.24 9.94
CA GLY A 39 20.67 -19.02 8.75
C GLY A 39 19.40 -19.88 8.83
N ALA A 40 18.55 -19.67 9.84
CA ALA A 40 17.33 -20.44 10.09
C ALA A 40 16.09 -19.91 9.34
N ALA A 41 16.28 -19.03 8.35
CA ALA A 41 15.22 -18.37 7.59
C ALA A 41 14.19 -17.64 8.47
N LYS A 42 14.69 -16.95 9.51
CA LYS A 42 13.88 -16.09 10.36
C LYS A 42 13.80 -14.68 9.80
N TYR A 43 12.73 -13.97 10.15
CA TYR A 43 12.54 -12.56 9.88
C TYR A 43 12.47 -11.80 11.19
N LEU A 44 13.13 -10.64 11.25
CA LEU A 44 13.00 -9.72 12.37
C LEU A 44 11.75 -8.90 12.13
N VAL A 45 10.80 -8.99 13.05
CA VAL A 45 9.51 -8.31 12.92
C VAL A 45 9.14 -7.55 14.18
N LYS A 46 8.19 -6.63 14.05
CA LYS A 46 7.65 -5.84 15.16
C LYS A 46 6.12 -5.87 15.16
N LYS A 47 5.48 -6.13 16.31
CA LYS A 47 4.02 -6.06 16.40
C LYS A 47 3.53 -4.65 16.10
N VAL A 48 2.52 -4.56 15.22
CA VAL A 48 1.89 -3.28 14.88
C VAL A 48 0.94 -2.81 16.00
N SER A 49 0.29 -3.77 16.65
CA SER A 49 -0.70 -3.58 17.71
C SER A 49 -0.24 -4.19 19.04
N GLY A 50 -0.80 -3.73 20.16
CA GLY A 50 -0.48 -4.26 21.48
C GLY A 50 0.85 -3.76 22.04
N ASP A 51 1.70 -4.66 22.49
CA ASP A 51 2.95 -4.36 23.22
C ASP A 51 4.09 -3.83 22.33
N LYS A 52 3.88 -3.80 21.00
CA LYS A 52 4.82 -3.31 19.98
C LYS A 52 6.22 -3.90 20.10
N LYS A 53 6.34 -5.09 20.69
CA LYS A 53 7.62 -5.79 20.81
C LYS A 53 8.12 -6.25 19.45
N GLN A 54 9.44 -6.38 19.36
CA GLN A 54 10.14 -6.88 18.19
C GLN A 54 10.92 -8.14 18.56
N GLY A 55 11.15 -8.99 17.56
CA GLY A 55 11.96 -10.19 17.70
C GLY A 55 11.92 -11.04 16.44
N TRP A 56 12.77 -12.05 16.42
CA TRP A 56 12.87 -12.97 15.30
C TRP A 56 11.73 -13.99 15.31
N VAL A 57 11.20 -14.29 14.13
CA VAL A 57 10.20 -15.36 13.94
C VAL A 57 10.47 -16.12 12.65
N PRO A 58 10.15 -17.43 12.57
CA PRO A 58 10.32 -18.19 11.33
C PRO A 58 9.49 -17.60 10.18
N GLY A 59 10.08 -17.34 9.01
CA GLY A 59 9.35 -16.73 7.89
C GLY A 59 8.11 -17.51 7.46
N LYS A 60 8.11 -18.84 7.62
CA LYS A 60 6.99 -19.75 7.30
C LYS A 60 5.70 -19.50 8.10
N VAL A 61 5.76 -18.82 9.24
CA VAL A 61 4.55 -18.52 10.03
C VAL A 61 3.89 -17.21 9.57
N LEU A 62 4.56 -16.45 8.71
CA LEU A 62 4.14 -15.16 8.21
C LEU A 62 3.69 -15.26 6.75
N GLN A 63 2.66 -14.52 6.40
CA GLN A 63 2.25 -14.28 5.01
C GLN A 63 2.05 -12.78 4.79
N THR A 64 2.16 -12.35 3.54
CA THR A 64 1.85 -10.97 3.17
C THR A 64 0.32 -10.78 3.21
N LEU A 65 -0.16 -9.60 3.60
CA LEU A 65 -1.61 -9.34 3.71
C LEU A 65 -2.37 -9.47 2.37
N ASP A 66 -1.65 -9.38 1.27
CA ASP A 66 -2.10 -9.57 -0.11
C ASP A 66 -1.95 -11.02 -0.61
N ASP A 67 -1.43 -11.96 0.20
CA ASP A 67 -1.26 -13.35 -0.20
C ASP A 67 -2.63 -14.06 -0.36
N PRO A 68 -2.98 -14.57 -1.56
CA PRO A 68 -4.22 -15.31 -1.78
C PRO A 68 -4.33 -16.59 -0.93
N ALA A 69 -3.23 -17.07 -0.34
CA ALA A 69 -3.18 -18.28 0.50
C ALA A 69 -3.65 -18.09 1.96
N ILE A 70 -3.99 -16.87 2.41
CA ILE A 70 -4.54 -16.59 3.76
C ILE A 70 -5.84 -17.37 4.04
N SER A 71 -6.48 -17.93 3.01
CA SER A 71 -7.62 -18.84 3.18
C SER A 71 -7.19 -20.24 3.64
N LYS A 72 -6.75 -20.38 4.90
CA LYS A 72 -6.56 -21.73 5.47
C LYS A 72 -7.89 -22.45 5.80
N ASN A 73 -9.03 -21.73 5.79
CA ASN A 73 -10.33 -22.32 6.15
C ASN A 73 -11.41 -22.28 5.05
N GLY A 74 -11.15 -21.69 3.87
CA GLY A 74 -12.11 -21.70 2.77
C GLY A 74 -13.50 -21.13 3.09
N ASP A 75 -13.67 -20.40 4.20
CA ASP A 75 -14.95 -19.80 4.57
C ASP A 75 -15.33 -18.77 3.50
N PRO A 76 -16.45 -18.96 2.77
CA PRO A 76 -16.89 -18.02 1.74
C PRO A 76 -16.98 -16.58 2.24
N GLY A 77 -17.22 -16.37 3.55
CA GLY A 77 -17.25 -15.05 4.18
C GLY A 77 -15.94 -14.26 4.05
N ASP A 78 -14.79 -14.91 4.23
CA ASP A 78 -13.48 -14.26 4.18
C ASP A 78 -13.08 -13.86 2.76
N ALA A 79 -13.42 -14.69 1.76
CA ALA A 79 -13.18 -14.39 0.36
C ALA A 79 -14.02 -13.21 -0.13
N VAL A 80 -15.29 -13.14 0.32
CA VAL A 80 -16.19 -12.02 0.02
C VAL A 80 -15.69 -10.74 0.69
N PHE A 81 -15.28 -10.80 1.96
CA PHE A 81 -14.75 -9.64 2.68
C PHE A 81 -13.47 -9.09 2.03
N ARG A 82 -12.52 -9.96 1.65
CA ARG A 82 -11.30 -9.53 0.94
C ARG A 82 -11.61 -8.90 -0.41
N ARG A 83 -12.51 -9.52 -1.20
CA ARG A 83 -12.93 -8.94 -2.48
C ARG A 83 -13.55 -7.55 -2.27
N GLN A 84 -14.38 -7.38 -1.24
CA GLN A 84 -14.96 -6.09 -0.90
C GLN A 84 -13.89 -5.08 -0.47
N ALA A 85 -12.89 -5.48 0.31
CA ALA A 85 -11.81 -4.62 0.73
C ALA A 85 -10.97 -4.11 -0.46
N VAL A 86 -10.57 -5.02 -1.37
CA VAL A 86 -9.82 -4.66 -2.58
C VAL A 86 -10.65 -3.75 -3.50
N VAL A 87 -11.93 -4.08 -3.71
CA VAL A 87 -12.83 -3.23 -4.52
C VAL A 87 -13.01 -1.85 -3.90
N LYS A 88 -13.13 -1.79 -2.57
CA LYS A 88 -13.23 -0.53 -1.83
C LYS A 88 -11.97 0.31 -2.00
N GLU A 89 -10.79 -0.28 -1.83
CA GLU A 89 -9.50 0.38 -2.04
C GLU A 89 -9.35 0.90 -3.48
N LEU A 90 -9.73 0.10 -4.49
CA LEU A 90 -9.73 0.52 -5.89
C LEU A 90 -10.64 1.74 -6.12
N ILE A 91 -11.83 1.76 -5.51
CA ILE A 91 -12.74 2.90 -5.62
C ILE A 91 -12.16 4.14 -4.92
N GLU A 92 -11.59 3.98 -3.73
CA GLU A 92 -11.04 5.10 -2.95
C GLU A 92 -9.84 5.74 -3.65
N THR A 93 -8.93 4.91 -4.15
CA THR A 93 -7.74 5.36 -4.92
C THR A 93 -8.14 6.00 -6.25
N GLU A 94 -9.14 5.45 -6.95
CA GLU A 94 -9.67 6.05 -8.18
C GLU A 94 -10.30 7.44 -7.92
N GLN A 95 -11.06 7.59 -6.83
CA GLN A 95 -11.63 8.88 -6.44
C GLN A 95 -10.56 9.91 -6.05
N GLU A 96 -9.46 9.49 -5.45
CA GLU A 96 -8.30 10.35 -5.21
C GLU A 96 -7.63 10.77 -6.51
N PHE A 97 -7.37 9.82 -7.41
CA PHE A 97 -6.80 10.09 -8.72
C PHE A 97 -7.62 11.12 -9.53
N VAL A 98 -8.94 10.96 -9.60
CA VAL A 98 -9.83 11.91 -10.29
C VAL A 98 -9.79 13.31 -9.65
N ARG A 99 -9.77 13.41 -8.31
CA ARG A 99 -9.66 14.69 -7.61
C ARG A 99 -8.34 15.41 -7.90
N ASP A 100 -7.26 14.65 -8.04
CA ASP A 100 -5.95 15.19 -8.40
C ASP A 100 -5.92 15.66 -9.86
N MET A 101 -6.52 14.89 -10.78
CA MET A 101 -6.67 15.32 -12.18
C MET A 101 -7.46 16.63 -12.29
N ASP A 102 -8.57 16.75 -11.55
CA ASP A 102 -9.38 17.97 -11.50
C ASP A 102 -8.57 19.16 -10.98
N SER A 103 -7.77 18.92 -9.93
CA SER A 103 -6.88 19.93 -9.37
C SER A 103 -5.83 20.40 -10.37
N VAL A 104 -5.26 19.48 -11.16
CA VAL A 104 -4.31 19.82 -12.23
C VAL A 104 -4.98 20.69 -13.29
N ILE A 105 -6.18 20.32 -13.74
CA ILE A 105 -6.94 21.08 -14.74
C ILE A 105 -7.22 22.49 -14.21
N GLN A 106 -7.79 22.61 -13.02
CA GLN A 106 -8.18 23.90 -12.47
C GLN A 106 -6.98 24.85 -12.30
N LYS A 107 -5.85 24.33 -11.81
CA LYS A 107 -4.67 25.15 -11.44
C LYS A 107 -3.74 25.45 -12.61
N TYR A 108 -3.59 24.53 -13.57
CA TYR A 108 -2.57 24.66 -14.62
C TYR A 108 -3.16 24.92 -16.00
N PHE A 109 -4.37 24.45 -16.31
CA PHE A 109 -4.99 24.72 -17.62
C PHE A 109 -5.65 26.09 -17.69
N THR A 110 -5.88 26.73 -16.54
CA THR A 110 -6.38 28.10 -16.48
C THR A 110 -5.19 29.05 -16.41
N PHE A 111 -4.86 29.70 -17.52
CA PHE A 111 -3.86 30.75 -17.51
C PHE A 111 -4.41 31.99 -16.79
N PRO A 112 -3.70 32.55 -15.80
CA PRO A 112 -4.06 33.84 -15.21
C PRO A 112 -4.23 34.92 -16.29
N GLU A 113 -5.25 35.75 -16.16
CA GLU A 113 -5.46 36.91 -17.03
C GLU A 113 -4.39 37.99 -16.82
N GLU A 114 -3.69 37.95 -15.68
CA GLU A 114 -2.63 38.89 -15.31
C GLU A 114 -1.44 38.83 -16.28
N PRO A 115 -1.07 39.96 -16.92
CA PRO A 115 0.05 40.02 -17.84
C PRO A 115 1.38 39.62 -17.18
N GLY A 116 2.19 38.82 -17.87
CA GLY A 116 3.55 38.48 -17.44
C GLY A 116 3.67 37.34 -16.44
N LYS A 117 2.57 36.81 -15.87
CA LYS A 117 2.64 35.68 -14.92
C LYS A 117 2.99 34.34 -15.55
N VAL A 118 2.63 34.15 -16.82
CA VAL A 118 2.91 32.91 -17.54
C VAL A 118 3.82 33.22 -18.72
N PRO A 119 5.03 32.63 -18.78
CA PRO A 119 5.95 32.80 -19.89
C PRO A 119 5.30 32.43 -21.22
N LYS A 120 5.58 33.22 -22.27
CA LYS A 120 5.00 33.01 -23.61
C LYS A 120 5.27 31.60 -24.14
N VAL A 121 6.47 31.06 -23.90
CA VAL A 121 6.83 29.69 -24.29
C VAL A 121 5.89 28.63 -23.70
N ILE A 122 5.39 28.83 -22.49
CA ILE A 122 4.44 27.89 -21.87
C ILE A 122 3.06 28.00 -22.53
N LYS A 123 2.60 29.23 -22.82
CA LYS A 123 1.32 29.44 -23.51
C LYS A 123 1.35 28.87 -24.94
N ASP A 124 2.41 29.16 -25.68
CA ASP A 124 2.57 28.74 -27.08
C ASP A 124 2.74 27.22 -27.22
N ASN A 125 3.20 26.53 -26.16
CA ASN A 125 3.40 25.07 -26.14
C ASN A 125 2.39 24.35 -25.23
N ALA A 126 1.26 24.98 -24.89
CA ALA A 126 0.27 24.41 -23.98
C ALA A 126 -0.25 23.05 -24.45
N ASP A 127 -0.53 22.91 -25.75
CA ASP A 127 -1.04 21.65 -26.32
C ASP A 127 -0.02 20.51 -26.20
N LEU A 128 1.27 20.81 -26.33
CA LEU A 128 2.35 19.81 -26.16
C LEU A 128 2.53 19.44 -24.69
N LEU A 129 2.45 20.43 -23.79
CA LEU A 129 2.61 20.23 -22.36
C LEU A 129 1.46 19.41 -21.76
N TYR A 130 0.24 19.62 -22.25
CA TYR A 130 -0.96 19.02 -21.69
C TYR A 130 -1.46 17.80 -22.48
N GLY A 131 -1.16 17.72 -23.77
CA GLY A 131 -1.60 16.62 -24.63
C GLY A 131 -3.10 16.35 -24.50
N ASN A 132 -3.46 15.07 -24.37
CA ASN A 132 -4.83 14.60 -24.22
C ASN A 132 -5.30 14.50 -22.74
N PHE A 133 -4.63 15.18 -21.81
CA PHE A 133 -4.93 15.04 -20.37
C PHE A 133 -6.39 15.34 -20.02
N LYS A 134 -7.03 16.32 -20.68
CA LYS A 134 -8.47 16.61 -20.48
C LYS A 134 -9.36 15.45 -20.90
N GLU A 135 -9.06 14.80 -22.02
CA GLU A 135 -9.83 13.66 -22.52
C GLU A 135 -9.73 12.48 -21.56
N ILE A 136 -8.53 12.23 -21.02
CA ILE A 136 -8.32 11.20 -19.99
C ILE A 136 -9.11 11.57 -18.73
N ALA A 137 -9.03 12.82 -18.25
CA ALA A 137 -9.76 13.24 -17.06
C ALA A 137 -11.28 13.09 -17.23
N GLU A 138 -11.82 13.44 -18.41
CA GLU A 138 -13.24 13.28 -18.72
C GLU A 138 -13.65 11.81 -18.80
N PHE A 139 -12.81 10.94 -19.36
CA PHE A 139 -13.04 9.50 -19.36
C PHE A 139 -13.16 8.93 -17.95
N HIS A 140 -12.27 9.32 -17.03
CA HIS A 140 -12.29 8.84 -15.64
C HIS A 140 -13.45 9.39 -14.79
N ARG A 141 -14.15 10.46 -15.23
CA ARG A 141 -15.35 10.98 -14.55
C ARG A 141 -16.65 10.28 -14.96
N THR A 142 -16.62 9.41 -15.98
CA THR A 142 -17.79 8.71 -16.53
C THR A 142 -18.10 7.44 -15.74
#